data_AF-A0A2A2S0J1-F1
#
_entry.id   AF-A0A2A2S0J1-F1
#
_cell.length_a   1.000
_cell.length_b   1.000
_cell.length_c   1.000
_cell.angle_alpha   90.00
_cell.angle_beta   90.00
_cell.angle_gamma   90.00
#
_symmetry.space_group_name_H-M   'P 1'
#
loop_
_entity.id
_entity.type
_entity.pdbx_description
1 polymer ?
#
loop_
_entity_poly.entity_id
_entity_poly.type
_entity_poly.pdbx_seq_one_letter_code
_entity_poly.pdbx_strand_id
1 'polypeptide(L)'
;MKRNLTTNRLVNLTLVVVFAFLAAEAYYLFTNGRFIGQKRVEQTFTAENVLPPTDPEPPANLPYDQYQVARQLIQMKRDLKNGEWLAGSGAKSGWIMATAEGQFCDTCTITNNAGRIRSASQYYIKLPAWQLNPQPYHHTGLTESKFHMEGGQAYVRKWINDKVIQKSYGQHFTIRQVDEPVKFRYNTKENCVMIPVSSAAKNICNIILMVIGVSLIVCIFYLVGAFLKFIIDVSKGLTFTTQNVNRLKLIAFSLLSYPLITLLLVGLSRLIFSNYFTDDLMLNPSIWSGLWPLLIAGTVFLLLFKAFKQGQTLKLENDLTV
;
A
#
# COMPACT_ATOMS: atom_id res chain seq x y z
N MET A 1 18.07 -30.01 -28.01
CA MET A 1 17.19 -29.11 -28.79
C MET A 1 17.13 -27.74 -28.09
N LYS A 2 18.02 -26.79 -28.46
CA LYS A 2 18.02 -25.43 -27.88
C LYS A 2 16.83 -24.66 -28.47
N ARG A 3 15.72 -24.55 -27.74
CA ARG A 3 14.60 -23.67 -28.14
C ARG A 3 15.10 -22.22 -28.05
N ASN A 4 15.45 -21.62 -29.18
CA ASN A 4 15.66 -20.18 -29.29
C ASN A 4 14.34 -19.50 -28.93
N LEU A 5 14.23 -19.02 -27.69
CA LEU A 5 13.13 -18.15 -27.28
C LEU A 5 13.32 -16.85 -28.05
N THR A 6 12.61 -16.70 -29.16
CA THR A 6 12.64 -15.46 -29.93
C THR A 6 12.13 -14.34 -29.03
N THR A 7 12.76 -13.17 -29.09
CA THR A 7 12.40 -12.00 -28.28
C THR A 7 10.90 -11.68 -28.36
N ASN A 8 10.26 -11.98 -29.49
CA ASN A 8 8.81 -11.83 -29.69
C ASN A 8 7.98 -12.80 -28.84
N ARG A 9 8.41 -14.06 -28.68
CA ARG A 9 7.73 -15.02 -27.80
C ARG A 9 7.86 -14.63 -26.33
N LEU A 10 9.03 -14.13 -25.91
CA LEU A 10 9.21 -13.64 -24.54
C LEU A 10 8.29 -12.45 -24.27
N VAL A 11 8.26 -11.46 -25.17
CA VAL A 11 7.40 -10.27 -25.04
C VAL A 11 5.92 -10.65 -25.04
N ASN A 12 5.49 -11.55 -25.92
CA ASN A 12 4.10 -12.00 -25.94
C ASN A 12 3.74 -12.76 -24.67
N LEU A 13 4.64 -13.60 -24.16
CA LEU A 13 4.44 -14.30 -22.89
C LEU A 13 4.33 -13.30 -21.73
N THR A 14 5.23 -12.30 -21.66
CA THR A 14 5.17 -11.25 -20.63
C THR A 14 3.88 -10.46 -20.72
N LEU A 15 3.44 -10.07 -21.93
CA LEU A 15 2.17 -9.38 -22.13
C LEU A 15 0.98 -10.23 -21.71
N VAL A 16 0.96 -11.52 -22.04
CA VAL A 16 -0.11 -12.45 -21.62
C VAL A 16 -0.13 -12.59 -20.10
N VAL A 17 1.03 -12.73 -19.45
CA VAL A 17 1.10 -12.82 -17.98
C VAL A 17 0.64 -11.52 -17.32
N VAL A 18 1.08 -10.36 -17.84
CA VAL A 18 0.66 -9.04 -17.33
C VAL A 18 -0.83 -8.83 -17.56
N PHE A 19 -1.36 -9.17 -18.72
CA PHE A 19 -2.79 -9.02 -19.02
C PHE A 19 -3.63 -9.99 -18.21
N ALA A 20 -3.18 -11.23 -18.01
CA ALA A 20 -3.85 -12.20 -17.14
C ALA A 20 -3.84 -11.72 -15.67
N PHE A 21 -2.73 -11.16 -15.19
CA PHE A 21 -2.63 -10.57 -13.86
C PHE A 21 -3.56 -9.35 -13.71
N LEU A 22 -3.53 -8.41 -14.66
CA LEU A 22 -4.41 -7.24 -14.68
C LEU A 22 -5.88 -7.64 -14.82
N ALA A 23 -6.20 -8.66 -15.61
CA ALA A 23 -7.55 -9.18 -15.75
C ALA A 23 -8.00 -9.91 -14.49
N ALA A 24 -7.12 -10.62 -13.78
CA ALA A 24 -7.41 -11.25 -12.50
C ALA A 24 -7.63 -10.20 -11.40
N GLU A 25 -6.81 -9.14 -11.35
CA GLU A 25 -6.98 -8.00 -10.45
C GLU A 25 -8.25 -7.21 -10.78
N ALA A 26 -8.49 -6.90 -12.05
CA ALA A 26 -9.72 -6.26 -12.49
C ALA A 26 -10.94 -7.13 -12.17
N TYR A 27 -10.87 -8.44 -12.43
CA TYR A 27 -11.92 -9.39 -12.05
C TYR A 27 -12.13 -9.41 -10.55
N TYR A 28 -11.07 -9.45 -9.73
CA TYR A 28 -11.15 -9.38 -8.27
C TYR A 28 -11.77 -8.06 -7.80
N LEU A 29 -11.37 -6.92 -8.39
CA LEU A 29 -11.96 -5.61 -8.12
C LEU A 29 -13.42 -5.52 -8.58
N PHE A 30 -13.78 -6.10 -9.72
CA PHE A 30 -15.14 -6.12 -10.24
C PHE A 30 -16.02 -7.15 -9.55
N THR A 31 -15.49 -8.23 -9.01
CA THR A 31 -16.27 -9.26 -8.29
C THR A 31 -16.43 -8.93 -6.83
N ASN A 32 -15.40 -8.37 -6.19
CA ASN A 32 -15.51 -7.83 -4.82
C ASN A 32 -16.11 -6.42 -4.80
N GLY A 33 -16.10 -5.70 -5.94
CA GLY A 33 -16.77 -4.40 -6.13
C GLY A 33 -18.12 -4.51 -6.86
N ARG A 34 -18.63 -5.72 -7.11
CA ARG A 34 -19.95 -5.92 -7.73
C ARG A 34 -21.04 -5.59 -6.72
N PHE A 35 -21.51 -4.34 -6.78
CA PHE A 35 -22.92 -4.04 -6.63
C PHE A 35 -23.68 -4.83 -7.70
N ILE A 36 -23.97 -6.09 -7.41
CA ILE A 36 -25.11 -6.75 -8.03
C ILE A 36 -26.25 -5.79 -7.78
N GLY A 37 -26.92 -5.34 -8.85
CA GLY A 37 -28.20 -4.64 -8.76
C GLY A 37 -29.22 -5.57 -8.15
N GLN A 38 -29.07 -5.89 -6.86
CA GLN A 38 -30.16 -6.34 -6.03
C GLN A 38 -31.19 -5.24 -6.15
N LYS A 39 -32.41 -5.60 -6.56
CA LYS A 39 -33.58 -4.77 -6.28
C LYS A 39 -33.37 -4.22 -4.87
N ARG A 40 -33.36 -2.89 -4.70
CA ARG A 40 -33.29 -2.26 -3.38
C ARG A 40 -34.49 -2.76 -2.59
N VAL A 41 -34.34 -3.91 -1.95
CA VAL A 41 -35.13 -4.28 -0.79
C VAL A 41 -34.76 -3.20 0.21
N GLU A 42 -35.75 -2.48 0.75
CA GLU A 42 -35.47 -1.46 1.74
C GLU A 42 -34.76 -2.13 2.93
N GLN A 43 -33.46 -1.88 3.03
CA GLN A 43 -32.65 -2.35 4.13
C GLN A 43 -32.67 -1.28 5.20
N THR A 44 -33.12 -1.65 6.39
CA THR A 44 -33.10 -0.77 7.56
C THR A 44 -32.16 -1.36 8.59
N PHE A 45 -31.44 -0.50 9.32
CA PHE A 45 -30.44 -0.91 10.28
C PHE A 45 -30.73 -0.29 11.64
N THR A 46 -30.56 -1.07 12.71
CA THR A 46 -30.53 -0.54 14.09
C THR A 46 -29.13 -0.76 14.65
N ALA A 47 -28.47 0.34 15.02
CA ALA A 47 -27.13 0.34 15.56
C ALA A 47 -27.13 0.30 17.08
N GLU A 48 -26.61 -0.79 17.63
CA GLU A 48 -26.44 -0.97 19.07
C GLU A 48 -24.97 -0.69 19.44
N ASN A 49 -24.74 0.44 20.10
CA ASN A 49 -23.43 0.76 20.65
C ASN A 49 -23.32 0.21 22.07
N VAL A 50 -22.83 -1.01 22.18
CA VAL A 50 -22.72 -1.74 23.46
C VAL A 50 -21.36 -1.51 24.14
N LEU A 51 -20.38 -0.97 23.41
CA LEU A 51 -19.01 -0.83 23.88
C LEU A 51 -18.72 0.58 24.40
N PRO A 52 -17.92 0.72 25.48
CA PRO A 52 -17.48 2.03 25.95
C PRO A 52 -16.64 2.73 24.87
N PRO A 53 -16.61 4.07 24.79
CA PRO A 53 -15.79 4.76 23.82
C PRO A 53 -14.31 4.38 23.98
N THR A 54 -13.62 4.23 22.85
CA THR A 54 -12.19 3.83 22.82
C THR A 54 -11.30 4.81 23.57
N ASP A 55 -11.61 6.10 23.44
CA ASP A 55 -10.93 7.18 24.14
C ASP A 55 -11.94 7.84 25.10
N PRO A 56 -11.57 8.11 26.36
CA PRO A 56 -12.43 8.86 27.26
C PRO A 56 -12.65 10.27 26.69
N GLU A 57 -13.89 10.75 26.70
CA GLU A 57 -14.17 12.12 26.29
C GLU A 57 -13.63 13.11 27.34
N PRO A 58 -12.98 14.21 26.92
CA PRO A 58 -12.58 15.25 27.85
C PRO A 58 -13.82 15.86 28.53
N PRO A 59 -13.75 16.24 29.82
CA PRO A 59 -14.89 16.81 30.52
C PRO A 59 -15.42 18.07 29.81
N ALA A 60 -16.72 18.09 29.53
CA ALA A 60 -17.37 19.16 28.77
C ALA A 60 -17.37 20.53 29.48
N ASN A 61 -17.09 20.55 30.78
CA ASN A 61 -17.08 21.75 31.63
C ASN A 61 -15.72 22.45 31.71
N LEU A 62 -14.71 21.99 30.96
CA LEU A 62 -13.38 22.63 30.96
C LEU A 62 -13.38 23.94 30.13
N PRO A 63 -12.65 24.98 30.58
CA PRO A 63 -12.29 26.11 29.73
C PRO A 63 -11.64 25.64 28.42
N TYR A 64 -11.87 26.37 27.32
CA TYR A 64 -11.42 25.95 25.98
C TYR A 64 -9.95 25.55 25.92
N ASP A 65 -9.06 26.31 26.56
CA ASP A 65 -7.63 26.01 26.58
C ASP A 65 -7.32 24.69 27.31
N GLN A 66 -7.98 24.45 28.45
CA GLN A 66 -7.83 23.20 29.21
C GLN A 66 -8.44 22.01 28.46
N TYR A 67 -9.55 22.23 27.75
CA TYR A 67 -10.18 21.23 26.89
C TYR A 67 -9.25 20.80 25.75
N GLN A 68 -8.58 21.75 25.08
CA GLN A 68 -7.61 21.44 24.02
C GLN A 68 -6.41 20.66 24.56
N VAL A 69 -5.88 21.03 25.73
CA VAL A 69 -4.79 20.30 26.38
C VAL A 69 -5.23 18.88 26.75
N ALA A 70 -6.42 18.71 27.33
CA ALA A 70 -6.96 17.39 27.66
C ALA A 70 -7.13 16.51 26.42
N ARG A 71 -7.66 17.08 25.33
CA ARG A 71 -7.80 16.40 24.04
C ARG A 71 -6.45 15.97 23.46
N GLN A 72 -5.45 16.85 23.51
CA GLN A 72 -4.09 16.53 23.07
C GLN A 72 -3.47 15.42 23.92
N LEU A 73 -3.66 15.43 25.24
CA LEU A 73 -3.17 14.38 26.14
C LEU A 73 -3.83 13.02 25.86
N ILE A 74 -5.14 13.01 25.60
CA ILE A 74 -5.86 11.79 25.19
C ILE A 74 -5.28 11.25 23.87
N GLN A 75 -5.10 12.13 22.88
CA GLN A 75 -4.48 11.78 21.59
C GLN A 75 -3.06 11.22 21.78
N MET A 76 -2.20 11.88 22.55
CA MET A 76 -0.83 11.42 22.83
C MET A 76 -0.82 10.07 23.55
N LYS A 77 -1.74 9.86 24.51
CA LYS A 77 -1.91 8.58 25.21
C LYS A 77 -2.31 7.47 24.25
N ARG A 78 -3.25 7.74 23.35
CA ARG A 78 -3.64 6.79 22.29
C ARG A 78 -2.47 6.49 21.37
N ASP A 79 -1.74 7.50 20.90
CA ASP A 79 -0.60 7.33 20.00
C ASP A 79 0.50 6.47 20.67
N LEU A 80 0.78 6.67 21.95
CA LEU A 80 1.74 5.86 22.73
C LEU A 80 1.24 4.43 22.98
N LYS A 81 -0.05 4.25 23.28
CA LYS A 81 -0.68 2.93 23.39
C LYS A 81 -0.61 2.18 22.06
N ASN A 82 -0.88 2.85 20.95
CA ASN A 82 -0.85 2.25 19.62
C ASN A 82 0.57 2.05 19.09
N GLY A 83 1.60 2.59 19.76
CA GLY A 83 3.00 2.54 19.31
C GLY A 83 3.27 3.44 18.09
N GLU A 84 2.43 4.44 17.86
CA GLU A 84 2.54 5.44 16.80
C GLU A 84 3.55 6.55 17.11
N TRP A 85 4.00 6.62 18.35
CA TRP A 85 5.14 7.45 18.73
C TRP A 85 6.43 6.81 18.23
N LEU A 86 6.66 6.97 16.93
CA LEU A 86 7.84 6.46 16.24
C LEU A 86 9.03 7.37 16.53
N ALA A 87 9.89 6.96 17.45
CA ALA A 87 11.08 7.70 17.84
C ALA A 87 12.33 7.28 17.05
N GLY A 88 12.26 6.22 16.24
CA GLY A 88 13.43 5.63 15.58
C GLY A 88 13.44 5.73 14.05
N SER A 89 14.66 5.78 13.50
CA SER A 89 14.90 5.71 12.06
C SER A 89 14.66 4.30 11.52
N GLY A 90 14.00 4.20 10.36
CA GLY A 90 13.82 2.96 9.62
C GLY A 90 14.05 3.15 8.13
N ALA A 91 14.47 2.09 7.44
CA ALA A 91 14.54 2.09 5.98
C ALA A 91 13.13 1.92 5.40
N LYS A 92 12.84 2.63 4.30
CA LYS A 92 11.56 2.55 3.57
C LYS A 92 11.83 2.31 2.09
N SER A 93 11.11 1.36 1.50
CA SER A 93 11.07 1.14 0.06
C SER A 93 9.66 1.40 -0.48
N GLY A 94 9.37 2.68 -0.74
CA GLY A 94 8.11 3.10 -1.35
C GLY A 94 6.87 2.56 -0.64
N TRP A 95 6.02 1.87 -1.40
CA TRP A 95 4.77 1.26 -0.94
C TRP A 95 4.91 -0.19 -0.47
N ILE A 96 6.07 -0.82 -0.66
CA ILE A 96 6.25 -2.27 -0.45
C ILE A 96 6.39 -2.57 1.04
N MET A 97 7.38 -1.96 1.67
CA MET A 97 7.77 -2.26 3.04
C MET A 97 8.60 -1.12 3.62
N ALA A 98 8.45 -0.90 4.92
CA ALA A 98 9.39 -0.11 5.70
C ALA A 98 9.65 -0.80 7.05
N THR A 99 10.70 -0.41 7.75
CA THR A 99 10.83 -0.76 9.17
C THR A 99 10.56 0.45 10.03
N ALA A 100 10.20 0.22 11.28
CA ALA A 100 10.09 1.28 12.26
C ALA A 100 10.44 0.76 13.65
N GLU A 101 10.78 1.71 14.52
CA GLU A 101 10.90 1.50 15.94
C GLU A 101 9.96 2.47 16.63
N GLY A 102 9.09 1.92 17.47
CA GLY A 102 8.13 2.66 18.25
C GLY A 102 8.36 2.43 19.73
N GLN A 103 8.02 3.44 20.52
CA GLN A 103 7.93 3.31 21.97
C GLN A 103 6.50 2.91 22.32
N PHE A 104 6.36 1.77 23.02
CA PHE A 104 5.07 1.27 23.47
C PHE A 104 4.93 1.39 24.98
N CYS A 105 3.78 1.89 25.40
CA CYS A 105 3.48 1.99 26.82
C CYS A 105 1.96 2.04 27.06
N ASP A 106 1.43 0.98 27.68
CA ASP A 106 0.00 0.87 27.98
C ASP A 106 -0.38 1.51 29.33
N THR A 107 0.52 1.42 30.31
CA THR A 107 0.28 1.79 31.72
C THR A 107 0.96 3.08 32.17
N CYS A 108 1.65 3.81 31.29
CA CYS A 108 2.29 5.06 31.70
C CYS A 108 1.27 6.18 31.93
N THR A 109 1.56 6.95 32.96
CA THR A 109 1.02 8.29 33.18
C THR A 109 1.83 9.29 32.35
N ILE A 110 1.19 9.92 31.37
CA ILE A 110 1.77 11.02 30.61
C ILE A 110 1.41 12.31 31.35
N THR A 111 2.42 13.09 31.73
CA THR A 111 2.26 14.44 32.26
C THR A 111 2.88 15.44 31.29
N ASN A 112 2.41 16.69 31.31
CA ASN A 112 2.92 17.76 30.43
C ASN A 112 4.44 18.01 30.58
N ASN A 113 5.04 17.59 31.70
CA ASN A 113 6.45 17.80 32.03
C ASN A 113 7.30 16.52 31.95
N ALA A 114 6.72 15.38 31.51
CA ALA A 114 7.43 14.11 31.51
C ALA A 114 8.51 14.06 30.42
N GLY A 115 9.75 14.34 30.80
CA GLY A 115 10.93 13.86 30.08
C GLY A 115 10.98 12.32 30.07
N ARG A 116 11.62 11.75 29.02
CA ARG A 116 11.86 10.32 28.75
C ARG A 116 10.88 9.35 29.43
N ILE A 117 9.79 9.03 28.74
CA ILE A 117 8.85 7.97 29.13
C ILE A 117 9.61 6.63 29.17
N ARG A 118 9.54 5.90 30.29
CA ARG A 118 10.05 4.52 30.38
C ARG A 118 9.12 3.59 29.58
N SER A 119 9.36 3.51 28.28
CA SER A 119 8.64 2.64 27.35
C SER A 119 9.53 1.49 26.89
N ALA A 120 8.95 0.32 26.66
CA ALA A 120 9.66 -0.74 25.94
C ALA A 120 9.75 -0.35 24.45
N SER A 121 10.94 -0.46 23.85
CA SER A 121 11.08 -0.36 22.40
C SER A 121 10.44 -1.58 21.75
N GLN A 122 9.62 -1.34 20.73
CA GLN A 122 9.05 -2.39 19.89
C GLN A 122 9.42 -2.11 18.43
N TYR A 123 9.80 -3.17 17.72
CA TYR A 123 10.25 -3.10 16.34
C TYR A 123 9.16 -3.60 15.41
N TYR A 124 9.04 -2.95 14.26
CA TYR A 124 7.97 -3.24 13.31
C TYR A 124 8.49 -3.34 11.89
N ILE A 125 7.84 -4.23 11.12
CA ILE A 125 7.80 -4.14 9.66
C ILE A 125 6.48 -3.46 9.29
N LYS A 126 6.56 -2.25 8.73
CA LYS A 126 5.43 -1.53 8.17
C LYS A 126 5.13 -2.05 6.77
N LEU A 127 3.84 -2.15 6.46
CA LEU A 127 3.31 -2.57 5.18
C LEU A 127 2.44 -1.43 4.60
N PRO A 128 3.04 -0.42 3.95
CA PRO A 128 2.32 0.80 3.52
C PRO A 128 1.22 0.55 2.50
N ALA A 129 1.34 -0.52 1.70
CA ALA A 129 0.33 -0.93 0.74
C ALA A 129 -0.93 -1.51 1.37
N TRP A 130 -0.97 -1.75 2.68
CA TRP A 130 -2.11 -2.37 3.36
C TRP A 130 -2.65 -1.44 4.44
N GLN A 131 -3.96 -1.19 4.40
CA GLN A 131 -4.66 -0.34 5.34
C GLN A 131 -5.89 -1.06 5.92
N LEU A 132 -6.42 -0.52 7.03
CA LEU A 132 -7.66 -1.02 7.60
C LEU A 132 -8.83 -0.61 6.70
N ASN A 133 -9.78 -1.52 6.50
CA ASN A 133 -11.02 -1.25 5.78
C ASN A 133 -11.89 -0.30 6.61
N PRO A 134 -12.14 0.93 6.14
CA PRO A 134 -12.96 1.87 6.90
C PRO A 134 -14.40 1.36 7.06
N GLN A 135 -14.94 0.61 6.09
CA GLN A 135 -16.32 0.12 6.12
C GLN A 135 -16.43 -1.31 5.54
N PRO A 136 -16.11 -2.36 6.30
CA PRO A 136 -16.14 -3.74 5.80
C PRO A 136 -17.54 -4.23 5.36
N TYR A 137 -18.62 -3.59 5.82
CA TYR A 137 -19.99 -3.99 5.52
C TYR A 137 -20.80 -2.92 4.77
N HIS A 138 -20.17 -1.85 4.25
CA HIS A 138 -20.80 -0.79 3.44
C HIS A 138 -22.06 -0.13 4.06
N HIS A 139 -22.21 -0.16 5.37
CA HIS A 139 -23.30 0.51 6.06
C HIS A 139 -23.06 2.02 6.07
N THR A 140 -23.77 2.76 5.21
CA THR A 140 -23.65 4.22 5.12
C THR A 140 -24.08 4.88 6.43
N GLY A 141 -23.25 5.80 6.95
CA GLY A 141 -23.55 6.58 8.16
C GLY A 141 -23.04 5.98 9.48
N LEU A 142 -22.40 4.80 9.44
CA LEU A 142 -21.70 4.27 10.60
C LEU A 142 -20.26 4.78 10.70
N THR A 143 -19.73 4.76 11.91
CA THR A 143 -18.33 5.06 12.18
C THR A 143 -17.42 4.01 11.55
N GLU A 144 -16.28 4.48 11.04
CA GLU A 144 -15.29 3.61 10.42
C GLU A 144 -14.67 2.64 11.44
N SER A 145 -14.11 1.53 10.95
CA SER A 145 -13.34 0.60 11.77
C SER A 145 -12.18 1.32 12.48
N LYS A 146 -12.00 1.07 13.78
CA LYS A 146 -10.96 1.73 14.59
C LYS A 146 -10.03 0.73 15.24
N PHE A 147 -8.73 0.91 15.03
CA PHE A 147 -7.71 0.17 15.75
C PHE A 147 -7.50 0.75 17.15
N HIS A 148 -7.34 -0.11 18.15
CA HIS A 148 -6.97 0.29 19.50
C HIS A 148 -6.26 -0.84 20.27
N MET A 149 -5.76 -0.47 21.46
CA MET A 149 -4.97 -1.32 22.33
C MET A 149 -5.54 -1.31 23.75
N GLU A 150 -5.77 -2.49 24.30
CA GLU A 150 -6.25 -2.66 25.66
C GLU A 150 -5.56 -3.86 26.32
N GLY A 151 -4.97 -3.67 27.51
CA GLY A 151 -4.32 -4.75 28.26
C GLY A 151 -3.15 -5.41 27.50
N GLY A 152 -2.44 -4.66 26.67
CA GLY A 152 -1.36 -5.17 25.82
C GLY A 152 -1.82 -5.96 24.58
N GLN A 153 -3.13 -6.19 24.41
CA GLN A 153 -3.72 -6.87 23.26
C GLN A 153 -4.26 -5.87 22.25
N ALA A 154 -4.05 -6.16 20.96
CA ALA A 154 -4.51 -5.32 19.86
C ALA A 154 -5.89 -5.74 19.39
N TYR A 155 -6.74 -4.75 19.10
CA TYR A 155 -8.11 -4.95 18.67
C TYR A 155 -8.47 -4.05 17.49
N VAL A 156 -9.32 -4.57 16.61
CA VAL A 156 -10.04 -3.80 15.61
C VAL A 156 -11.49 -3.73 16.05
N ARG A 157 -11.94 -2.51 16.34
CA ARG A 157 -13.33 -2.22 16.64
C ARG A 157 -14.09 -2.01 15.33
N LYS A 158 -15.10 -2.83 15.07
CA LYS A 158 -15.92 -2.76 13.85
C LYS A 158 -17.38 -3.08 14.11
N TRP A 159 -18.22 -2.72 13.16
CA TRP A 159 -19.64 -3.07 13.15
C TRP A 159 -19.82 -4.42 12.47
N ILE A 160 -20.51 -5.36 13.12
CA ILE A 160 -20.89 -6.64 12.51
C ILE A 160 -22.40 -6.79 12.48
N ASN A 161 -22.91 -7.54 11.49
CA ASN A 161 -24.31 -7.95 11.44
C ASN A 161 -24.55 -9.00 12.52
N ASP A 162 -25.41 -8.71 13.49
CA ASP A 162 -25.76 -9.64 14.58
C ASP A 162 -26.95 -10.52 14.20
N LYS A 163 -28.04 -9.88 13.74
CA LYS A 163 -29.29 -10.57 13.37
C LYS A 163 -29.89 -9.97 12.12
N VAL A 164 -30.48 -10.84 11.30
CA VAL A 164 -31.27 -10.45 10.13
C VAL A 164 -32.73 -10.81 10.40
N ILE A 165 -33.57 -9.79 10.52
CA ILE A 165 -35.02 -9.94 10.72
C ILE A 165 -35.69 -9.66 9.37
N GLN A 166 -36.36 -10.67 8.81
CA GLN A 166 -37.16 -10.49 7.61
C GLN A 166 -38.49 -9.82 7.98
N LYS A 167 -38.72 -8.60 7.46
CA LYS A 167 -39.95 -7.83 7.65
C LYS A 167 -40.73 -7.74 6.33
N SER A 168 -42.00 -7.38 6.41
CA SER A 168 -42.90 -7.25 5.23
C SER A 168 -42.40 -6.25 4.18
N TYR A 169 -41.64 -5.23 4.59
CA TYR A 169 -41.07 -4.21 3.71
C TYR A 169 -39.61 -4.46 3.32
N GLY A 170 -38.95 -5.49 3.87
CA GLY A 170 -37.57 -5.80 3.54
C GLY A 170 -36.78 -6.49 4.64
N GLN A 171 -35.46 -6.49 4.51
CA GLN A 171 -34.55 -7.07 5.51
C GLN A 171 -34.14 -5.99 6.50
N HIS A 172 -34.33 -6.26 7.79
CA HIS A 172 -33.88 -5.41 8.87
C HIS A 172 -32.66 -6.05 9.54
N PHE A 173 -31.56 -5.31 9.63
CA PHE A 173 -30.31 -5.78 10.22
C PHE A 173 -30.11 -5.12 11.58
N THR A 174 -29.92 -5.94 12.61
CA THR A 174 -29.35 -5.47 13.87
C THR A 174 -27.84 -5.54 13.75
N ILE A 175 -27.18 -4.41 13.92
CA ILE A 175 -25.73 -4.29 13.84
C ILE A 175 -25.19 -3.90 15.21
N ARG A 176 -24.10 -4.55 15.63
CA ARG A 176 -23.46 -4.27 16.90
C ARG A 176 -21.98 -4.04 16.72
N GLN A 177 -21.42 -3.25 17.62
CA GLN A 177 -19.99 -3.01 17.66
C GLN A 177 -19.29 -4.16 18.41
N VAL A 178 -18.20 -4.66 17.83
CA VAL A 178 -17.35 -5.71 18.43
C VAL A 178 -15.89 -5.33 18.36
N ASP A 179 -15.14 -5.75 19.38
CA ASP A 179 -13.68 -5.68 19.42
C ASP A 179 -13.11 -7.04 19.03
N GLU A 180 -12.58 -7.13 17.82
CA GLU A 180 -11.96 -8.36 17.33
C GLU A 180 -10.45 -8.33 17.59
N PRO A 181 -9.89 -9.33 18.29
CA PRO A 181 -8.47 -9.35 18.58
C PRO A 181 -7.65 -9.58 17.31
N VAL A 182 -6.61 -8.77 17.11
CA VAL A 182 -5.70 -8.84 15.97
C VAL A 182 -4.26 -9.04 16.41
N LYS A 183 -3.42 -9.60 15.53
CA LYS A 183 -1.99 -9.85 15.79
C LYS A 183 -1.08 -8.73 15.27
N PHE A 184 -1.60 -7.85 14.43
CA PHE A 184 -0.88 -6.70 13.89
C PHE A 184 -1.14 -5.45 14.72
N ARG A 185 -0.28 -4.45 14.57
CA ARG A 185 -0.52 -3.08 15.02
C ARG A 185 -0.89 -2.21 13.81
N TYR A 186 -1.52 -1.07 14.05
CA TYR A 186 -1.91 -0.16 12.99
C TYR A 186 -1.41 1.25 13.29
N ASN A 187 -0.87 1.92 12.27
CA ASN A 187 -0.50 3.32 12.36
C ASN A 187 -1.62 4.16 11.73
N THR A 188 -2.39 4.85 12.56
CA THR A 188 -3.53 5.67 12.12
C THR A 188 -3.10 6.94 11.38
N LYS A 189 -1.87 7.43 11.58
CA LYS A 189 -1.33 8.61 10.88
C LYS A 189 -0.87 8.31 9.47
N GLU A 190 -0.21 7.17 9.28
CA GLU A 190 0.30 6.72 7.99
C GLU A 190 -0.68 5.79 7.24
N ASN A 191 -1.79 5.41 7.87
CA ASN A 191 -2.77 4.44 7.37
C ASN A 191 -2.13 3.15 6.88
N CYS A 192 -1.29 2.55 7.73
CA CYS A 192 -0.58 1.33 7.38
C CYS A 192 -0.52 0.29 8.49
N VAL A 193 -0.46 -0.96 8.08
CA VAL A 193 -0.31 -2.12 8.96
C VAL A 193 1.15 -2.24 9.42
N MET A 194 1.33 -2.58 10.70
CA MET A 194 2.63 -2.78 11.34
C MET A 194 2.70 -4.17 11.95
N ILE A 195 3.62 -4.98 11.45
CA ILE A 195 3.86 -6.34 11.95
C ILE A 195 4.95 -6.29 13.03
N PRO A 196 4.67 -6.69 14.27
CA PRO A 196 5.67 -6.70 15.33
C PRO A 196 6.73 -7.77 15.05
N VAL A 197 8.01 -7.39 15.17
CA VAL A 197 9.17 -8.26 14.90
C VAL A 197 10.26 -8.10 15.95
N SER A 198 11.23 -9.02 15.95
CA SER A 198 12.43 -8.91 16.77
C SER A 198 13.37 -7.83 16.23
N SER A 199 14.25 -7.31 17.11
CA SER A 199 15.30 -6.35 16.73
C SER A 199 16.21 -6.89 15.62
N ALA A 200 16.57 -8.18 15.69
CA ALA A 200 17.38 -8.84 14.68
C ALA A 200 16.69 -8.87 13.31
N ALA A 201 15.41 -9.24 13.26
CA ALA A 201 14.64 -9.24 12.01
C ALA A 201 14.54 -7.83 11.41
N LYS A 202 14.27 -6.81 12.24
CA LYS A 202 14.25 -5.41 11.80
C LYS A 202 15.59 -4.97 11.20
N ASN A 203 16.71 -5.33 11.82
CA ASN A 203 18.04 -4.97 11.33
C ASN A 203 18.37 -5.65 10.00
N ILE A 204 18.02 -6.94 9.86
CA ILE A 204 18.18 -7.67 8.59
C ILE A 204 17.33 -7.01 7.49
N CYS A 205 16.06 -6.74 7.75
CA CYS A 205 15.19 -6.03 6.80
C CYS A 205 15.73 -4.66 6.43
N ASN A 206 16.30 -3.91 7.38
CA ASN A 206 16.92 -2.62 7.10
C ASN A 206 18.09 -2.72 6.12
N ILE A 207 18.98 -3.70 6.31
CA ILE A 207 20.13 -3.91 5.42
C ILE A 207 19.61 -4.25 4.00
N ILE A 208 18.65 -5.15 3.89
CA ILE A 208 18.04 -5.53 2.60
C ILE A 208 17.41 -4.32 1.92
N LEU A 209 16.59 -3.54 2.64
CA LEU A 209 15.93 -2.34 2.09
C LEU A 209 16.94 -1.26 1.70
N MET A 210 18.04 -1.11 2.42
CA MET A 210 19.12 -0.18 2.09
C MET A 210 19.82 -0.59 0.79
N VAL A 211 20.17 -1.87 0.63
CA VAL A 211 20.78 -2.41 -0.60
C VAL A 211 19.86 -2.22 -1.81
N ILE A 212 18.56 -2.50 -1.64
CA ILE A 212 17.54 -2.24 -2.66
C ILE A 212 17.48 -0.75 -3.00
N GLY A 213 17.44 0.13 -1.99
CA GLY A 213 17.39 1.58 -2.16
C GLY A 213 18.58 2.13 -2.95
N VAL A 214 19.81 1.72 -2.59
CA VAL A 214 21.02 2.11 -3.33
C VAL A 214 20.98 1.59 -4.77
N SER A 215 20.56 0.34 -4.97
CA SER A 215 20.44 -0.26 -6.31
C SER A 215 19.43 0.49 -7.19
N LEU A 216 18.30 0.93 -6.62
CA LEU A 216 17.29 1.74 -7.32
C LEU A 216 17.85 3.12 -7.71
N ILE A 217 18.61 3.77 -6.82
CA ILE A 217 19.25 5.06 -7.12
C ILE A 217 20.22 4.93 -8.29
N VAL A 218 21.10 3.90 -8.27
CA VAL A 218 22.03 3.62 -9.38
C VAL A 218 21.27 3.35 -10.68
N CYS A 219 20.18 2.58 -10.61
CA CYS A 219 19.33 2.31 -11.77
C CYS A 219 18.72 3.61 -12.34
N ILE A 220 18.19 4.51 -11.50
CA ILE A 220 17.62 5.79 -11.92
C ILE A 220 18.68 6.66 -12.62
N PHE A 221 19.88 6.81 -12.05
CA PHE A 221 20.95 7.56 -12.69
C PHE A 221 21.36 6.96 -14.03
N TYR A 222 21.42 5.64 -14.12
CA TYR A 222 21.69 4.94 -15.37
C TYR A 222 20.60 5.20 -16.43
N LEU A 223 19.31 5.16 -16.05
CA LEU A 223 18.19 5.47 -16.94
C LEU A 223 18.22 6.91 -17.44
N VAL A 224 18.49 7.87 -16.56
CA VAL A 224 18.66 9.29 -16.92
C VAL A 224 19.81 9.45 -17.90
N GLY A 225 20.95 8.82 -17.63
CA GLY A 225 22.10 8.84 -18.55
C GLY A 225 21.79 8.22 -19.92
N ALA A 226 21.04 7.12 -19.95
CA ALA A 226 20.58 6.50 -21.20
C ALA A 226 19.64 7.41 -21.99
N PHE A 227 18.75 8.13 -21.30
CA PHE A 227 17.82 9.08 -21.91
C PHE A 227 18.54 10.31 -22.47
N LEU A 228 19.48 10.91 -21.71
CA LEU A 228 20.27 12.05 -22.18
C LEU A 228 21.12 11.70 -23.41
N LYS A 229 21.78 10.54 -23.40
CA LYS A 229 22.54 10.06 -24.58
C LYS A 229 21.63 9.85 -25.79
N PHE A 230 20.42 9.34 -25.59
CA PHE A 230 19.42 9.23 -26.64
C PHE A 230 19.09 10.60 -27.25
N ILE A 231 18.81 11.62 -26.43
CA ILE A 231 18.53 12.99 -26.91
C ILE A 231 19.73 13.56 -27.71
N ILE A 232 20.95 13.41 -27.19
CA ILE A 232 22.17 13.91 -27.86
C ILE A 232 22.38 13.23 -29.22
N ASP A 233 22.12 11.94 -29.33
CA ASP A 233 22.27 11.23 -30.60
C ASP A 233 21.18 11.65 -31.60
N VAL A 234 19.96 11.90 -31.13
CA VAL A 234 18.88 12.46 -31.96
C VAL A 234 19.25 13.87 -32.45
N SER A 235 19.82 14.73 -31.61
CA SER A 235 20.24 16.09 -32.04
C SER A 235 21.38 16.07 -33.06
N LYS A 236 22.15 14.98 -33.13
CA LYS A 236 23.21 14.77 -34.13
C LYS A 236 22.73 14.06 -35.39
N GLY A 237 21.43 13.79 -35.52
CA GLY A 237 20.85 13.06 -36.66
C GLY A 237 21.04 11.54 -36.61
N LEU A 238 21.54 11.00 -35.50
CA LEU A 238 21.77 9.56 -35.28
C LEU A 238 20.53 8.88 -34.67
N THR A 239 19.33 9.24 -35.15
CA THR A 239 18.04 8.87 -34.57
C THR A 239 17.78 7.36 -34.57
N PHE A 240 18.00 6.69 -35.72
CA PHE A 240 17.63 5.28 -35.93
C PHE A 240 18.80 4.30 -35.78
N THR A 241 19.66 4.52 -34.77
CA THR A 241 20.76 3.59 -34.47
C THR A 241 20.32 2.45 -33.56
N THR A 242 20.97 1.30 -33.67
CA THR A 242 20.72 0.12 -32.80
C THR A 242 20.90 0.47 -31.32
N GLN A 243 21.85 1.36 -31.01
CA GLN A 243 22.10 1.82 -29.65
C GLN A 243 20.91 2.60 -29.09
N ASN A 244 20.33 3.52 -29.85
CA ASN A 244 19.17 4.30 -29.43
C ASN A 244 17.91 3.44 -29.27
N VAL A 245 17.68 2.50 -30.18
CA VAL A 245 16.59 1.52 -30.05
C VAL A 245 16.74 0.69 -28.77
N ASN A 246 17.96 0.24 -28.45
CA ASN A 246 18.22 -0.51 -27.22
C ASN A 246 18.07 0.34 -25.94
N ARG A 247 18.44 1.63 -25.96
CA ARG A 247 18.23 2.55 -24.84
C ARG A 247 16.73 2.76 -24.57
N LEU A 248 15.95 3.03 -25.62
CA LEU A 248 14.48 3.15 -25.50
C LEU A 248 13.85 1.87 -24.97
N LYS A 249 14.28 0.70 -25.48
CA LYS A 249 13.87 -0.60 -24.97
C LYS A 249 14.13 -0.71 -23.46
N LEU A 250 15.36 -0.41 -23.04
CA LEU A 250 15.78 -0.52 -21.65
C LEU A 250 14.93 0.41 -20.75
N ILE A 251 14.73 1.67 -21.15
CA ILE A 251 13.90 2.63 -20.41
C ILE A 251 12.46 2.12 -20.30
N ALA A 252 11.86 1.70 -21.42
CA ALA A 252 10.49 1.20 -21.45
C ALA A 252 10.29 0.00 -20.51
N PHE A 253 11.13 -1.02 -20.62
CA PHE A 253 11.03 -2.22 -19.78
C PHE A 253 11.33 -1.92 -18.31
N SER A 254 12.26 -1.02 -18.00
CA SER A 254 12.56 -0.65 -16.61
C SER A 254 11.36 0.04 -15.95
N LEU A 255 10.77 1.03 -16.64
CA LEU A 255 9.59 1.75 -16.15
C LEU A 255 8.35 0.85 -16.01
N LEU A 256 8.15 -0.10 -16.92
CA LEU A 256 7.02 -1.05 -16.84
C LEU A 256 7.26 -2.17 -15.83
N SER A 257 8.50 -2.62 -15.63
CA SER A 257 8.81 -3.70 -14.68
C SER A 257 8.69 -3.24 -13.23
N TYR A 258 9.02 -2.00 -12.91
CA TYR A 258 8.94 -1.47 -11.54
C TYR A 258 7.55 -1.61 -10.88
N PRO A 259 6.43 -1.16 -11.49
CA PRO A 259 5.10 -1.33 -10.92
C PRO A 259 4.70 -2.80 -10.79
N LEU A 260 5.08 -3.64 -11.77
CA LEU A 260 4.82 -5.09 -11.72
C LEU A 260 5.55 -5.75 -10.55
N ILE A 261 6.84 -5.46 -10.37
CA ILE A 261 7.63 -5.97 -9.25
C ILE A 261 7.07 -5.44 -7.93
N THR A 262 6.66 -4.18 -7.88
CA THR A 262 6.05 -3.58 -6.68
C THR A 262 4.77 -4.31 -6.28
N LEU A 263 3.83 -4.50 -7.21
CA LEU A 263 2.58 -5.23 -6.95
C LEU A 263 2.84 -6.69 -6.57
N LEU A 264 3.79 -7.35 -7.23
CA LEU A 264 4.20 -8.71 -6.90
C LEU A 264 4.74 -8.80 -5.47
N LEU A 265 5.61 -7.87 -5.05
CA LEU A 265 6.15 -7.83 -3.69
C LEU A 265 5.07 -7.52 -2.64
N VAL A 266 4.13 -6.64 -2.98
CA VAL A 266 2.95 -6.37 -2.13
C VAL A 266 2.09 -7.62 -1.98
N GLY A 267 1.81 -8.35 -3.06
CA GLY A 267 1.11 -9.63 -3.01
C GLY A 267 1.85 -10.69 -2.18
N LEU A 268 3.17 -10.80 -2.36
CA LEU A 268 4.02 -11.69 -1.56
C LEU A 268 4.00 -11.33 -0.08
N SER A 269 3.91 -10.05 0.29
CA SER A 269 3.82 -9.65 1.70
C SER A 269 2.57 -10.23 2.39
N ARG A 270 1.44 -10.31 1.68
CA ARG A 270 0.22 -10.97 2.21
C ARG A 270 0.43 -12.47 2.42
N LEU A 271 1.19 -13.12 1.55
CA LEU A 271 1.51 -14.54 1.70
C LEU A 271 2.48 -14.81 2.86
N ILE A 272 3.54 -14.00 2.97
CA ILE A 272 4.57 -14.12 4.03
C ILE A 272 3.96 -13.84 5.40
N PHE A 273 3.11 -12.82 5.51
CA PHE A 273 2.48 -12.40 6.76
C PHE A 273 1.04 -12.89 6.91
N SER A 274 0.63 -13.95 6.21
CA SER A 274 -0.76 -14.42 6.15
C SER A 274 -1.42 -14.59 7.52
N ASN A 275 -0.68 -15.06 8.52
CA ASN A 275 -1.14 -15.22 9.90
C ASN A 275 -1.52 -13.91 10.62
N TYR A 276 -1.07 -12.77 10.10
CA TYR A 276 -1.40 -11.44 10.61
C TYR A 276 -2.52 -10.78 9.81
N PHE A 277 -2.85 -11.26 8.62
CA PHE A 277 -3.89 -10.66 7.80
C PHE A 277 -5.27 -11.08 8.28
N THR A 278 -6.15 -10.10 8.46
CA THR A 278 -7.59 -10.30 8.68
C THR A 278 -8.37 -9.82 7.46
N ASP A 279 -9.64 -10.20 7.36
CA ASP A 279 -10.53 -9.75 6.28
C ASP A 279 -10.79 -8.23 6.32
N ASP A 280 -10.44 -7.58 7.42
CA ASP A 280 -10.53 -6.13 7.58
C ASP A 280 -9.37 -5.39 6.90
N LEU A 281 -8.36 -6.08 6.37
CA LEU A 281 -7.26 -5.42 5.68
C LEU A 281 -7.52 -5.35 4.17
N MET A 282 -7.38 -4.15 3.62
CA MET A 282 -7.49 -3.89 2.20
C MET A 282 -6.22 -3.28 1.64
N LEU A 283 -6.05 -3.39 0.32
CA LEU A 283 -4.99 -2.70 -0.38
C LEU A 283 -5.25 -1.18 -0.30
N ASN A 284 -4.25 -0.43 0.12
CA ASN A 284 -4.32 1.03 0.21
C ASN A 284 -4.40 1.61 -1.22
N PRO A 285 -5.51 2.28 -1.61
CA PRO A 285 -5.69 2.81 -2.96
C PRO A 285 -4.60 3.80 -3.38
N SER A 286 -3.95 4.45 -2.42
CA SER A 286 -2.87 5.40 -2.69
C SER A 286 -1.65 4.76 -3.36
N ILE A 287 -1.48 3.43 -3.31
CA ILE A 287 -0.44 2.72 -4.08
C ILE A 287 -0.52 3.05 -5.56
N TRP A 288 -1.73 3.13 -6.11
CA TRP A 288 -1.97 3.37 -7.54
C TRP A 288 -1.53 4.76 -7.97
N SER A 289 -1.64 5.76 -7.10
CA SER A 289 -1.20 7.13 -7.39
C SER A 289 0.28 7.21 -7.75
N GLY A 290 1.12 6.35 -7.14
CA GLY A 290 2.54 6.26 -7.46
C GLY A 290 2.86 5.38 -8.66
N LEU A 291 2.02 4.38 -8.97
CA LEU A 291 2.28 3.42 -10.05
C LEU A 291 1.79 3.90 -11.42
N TRP A 292 0.68 4.63 -11.47
CA TRP A 292 0.09 5.11 -12.72
C TRP A 292 1.05 5.95 -13.59
N PRO A 293 1.76 6.95 -13.05
CA PRO A 293 2.69 7.75 -13.85
C PRO A 293 3.79 6.91 -14.51
N LEU A 294 4.30 5.90 -13.79
CA LEU A 294 5.34 5.01 -14.30
C LEU A 294 4.82 4.06 -15.38
N LEU A 295 3.60 3.53 -15.23
CA LEU A 295 2.95 2.72 -16.26
C LEU A 295 2.70 3.52 -17.53
N ILE A 296 2.19 4.75 -17.40
CA ILE A 296 1.94 5.64 -18.54
C ILE A 296 3.25 5.98 -19.24
N ALA A 297 4.26 6.46 -18.50
CA ALA A 297 5.57 6.78 -19.06
C ALA A 297 6.22 5.56 -19.72
N GLY A 298 6.21 4.40 -19.06
CA GLY A 298 6.73 3.15 -19.61
C GLY A 298 6.03 2.73 -20.90
N THR A 299 4.71 2.92 -20.99
CA THR A 299 3.93 2.64 -22.20
C THR A 299 4.29 3.60 -23.34
N VAL A 300 4.44 4.89 -23.06
CA VAL A 300 4.91 5.87 -24.06
C VAL A 300 6.29 5.50 -24.58
N PHE A 301 7.25 5.17 -23.71
CA PHE A 301 8.58 4.74 -24.12
C PHE A 301 8.56 3.41 -24.89
N LEU A 302 7.64 2.50 -24.57
CA LEU A 302 7.46 1.26 -25.33
C LEU A 302 6.97 1.52 -26.75
N LEU A 303 6.03 2.46 -26.93
CA LEU A 303 5.56 2.89 -28.25
C LEU A 303 6.67 3.57 -29.05
N LEU A 304 7.44 4.46 -28.41
CA LEU A 304 8.62 5.09 -29.03
C LEU A 304 9.65 4.05 -29.45
N PHE A 305 9.95 3.08 -28.59
CA PHE A 305 10.83 1.95 -28.92
C PHE A 305 10.35 1.21 -30.18
N LYS A 306 9.04 0.91 -30.28
CA LYS A 306 8.46 0.24 -31.44
C LYS A 306 8.58 1.07 -32.71
N ALA A 307 8.25 2.36 -32.63
CA ALA A 307 8.35 3.29 -33.76
C ALA A 307 9.80 3.44 -34.24
N PHE A 308 10.75 3.64 -33.33
CA PHE A 308 12.17 3.78 -33.67
C PHE A 308 12.77 2.50 -34.24
N LYS A 309 12.34 1.34 -33.73
CA LYS A 309 12.73 0.04 -34.30
C LYS A 309 12.25 -0.10 -35.75
N GLN A 310 11.02 0.28 -36.04
CA GLN A 310 10.49 0.26 -37.40
C GLN A 310 11.22 1.25 -38.32
N GLY A 311 11.45 2.48 -37.84
CA GLY A 311 12.23 3.47 -38.60
C GLY A 311 13.66 3.01 -38.89
N GLN A 312 14.28 2.28 -37.95
CA GLN A 312 15.57 1.64 -38.20
C GLN A 312 15.50 0.59 -39.31
N THR A 313 14.49 -0.29 -39.28
CA THR A 313 14.31 -1.31 -40.33
C THR A 313 14.13 -0.66 -41.70
N LEU A 314 13.28 0.36 -41.81
CA LEU A 314 13.07 1.08 -43.07
C LEU A 314 14.33 1.78 -43.58
N LYS A 315 15.13 2.36 -42.66
CA LYS A 315 16.42 2.95 -43.04
C LYS A 315 17.36 1.92 -43.63
N LEU A 316 17.48 0.75 -42.99
CA LEU A 316 18.33 -0.34 -43.48
C LEU A 316 17.85 -0.89 -44.83
N GLU A 317 16.55 -0.97 -45.05
CA GLU A 317 15.97 -1.40 -46.35
C GLU A 317 16.28 -0.39 -47.47
N ASN A 318 16.20 0.92 -47.19
CA ASN A 318 16.55 1.96 -48.15
C ASN A 318 18.05 1.99 -48.47
N ASP A 319 18.90 1.80 -47.46
CA ASP A 319 20.36 1.76 -47.64
C ASP A 319 20.82 0.53 -48.46
N LEU A 320 19.96 -0.49 -48.62
CA LEU A 320 20.25 -1.71 -49.42
C LEU A 320 19.72 -1.65 -50.86
N THR A 321 18.85 -0.70 -51.19
CA THR A 321 18.19 -0.61 -52.52
C THR A 321 18.82 0.43 -53.45
N VAL A 322 19.77 1.23 -52.95
CA VAL A 322 20.60 2.18 -53.71
C VAL A 322 21.92 1.54 -54.07
#